data_AF-A0A847JUV0-F1
#
_entry.id   AF-A0A847JUV0-F1
#
_cell.length_a   1.000
_cell.length_b   1.000
_cell.length_c   1.000
_cell.angle_alpha   90.00
_cell.angle_beta   90.00
_cell.angle_gamma   90.00
#
_symmetry.space_group_name_H-M   'P 1'
#
loop_
_entity.id
_entity.type
_entity.pdbx_description
1 polymer ?
#
loop_
_entity_poly.entity_id
_entity_poly.type
_entity_poly.pdbx_seq_one_letter_code
_entity_poly.pdbx_strand_id
1 'polypeptide(L)'
;MQTGVIEIDGERGVETFRALASDTRMRILRLLGSGDRNIVEIGAALGLAQPTVTKHMQVLEQVGLVVCEYMPGAQGMQKRCRLNAERLLISLGPEPSLDDCIEEVSMPVGLYTCARPVPTCGLANAERVIGFLDEPQSFYHPERASARLLWMADGVVEYMFPNTLPSSMQIVRLEYAAEVCAECPDYNNDYPSDITVWVNDVEVGTWTAPGDLGGKRGRLNPPWWSDHMTQFGMMKVWSVDASGSYVDGLAASSATIDQIGLEPHGPISVRIGVKSGARHVGGFNIFGREFGNYDQDPTIRLHYVPRAGASRCVRSGNNGSEPGFMEGEHR
;
A
#
# COMPACT_ATOMS: atom_id res chain seq x y z
N MET A 1 16.89 -17.73 20.12
CA MET A 1 17.16 -16.45 20.79
C MET A 1 16.14 -15.46 20.27
N GLN A 2 15.27 -14.92 21.12
CA GLN A 2 14.27 -13.95 20.72
C GLN A 2 15.00 -12.64 20.42
N THR A 3 15.10 -12.29 19.14
CA THR A 3 15.71 -11.05 18.66
C THR A 3 14.80 -9.88 19.04
N GLY A 4 14.99 -9.33 20.23
CA GLY A 4 14.22 -8.19 20.73
C GLY A 4 14.65 -6.88 20.06
N VAL A 5 13.68 -6.06 19.67
CA VAL A 5 13.86 -4.66 19.28
C VAL A 5 13.14 -3.80 20.32
N ILE A 6 13.80 -2.76 20.84
CA ILE A 6 13.13 -1.73 21.65
C ILE A 6 12.88 -0.52 20.75
N GLU A 7 11.63 -0.09 20.68
CA GLU A 7 11.22 1.12 19.99
C GLU A 7 11.19 2.29 20.98
N ILE A 8 11.80 3.41 20.59
CA ILE A 8 11.92 4.61 21.40
C ILE A 8 11.35 5.78 20.61
N ASP A 9 10.33 6.40 21.18
CA ASP A 9 9.83 7.70 20.72
C ASP A 9 10.86 8.80 21.01
N GLY A 10 11.18 9.64 20.03
CA GLY A 10 12.23 10.65 20.13
C GLY A 10 12.02 11.68 21.23
N GLU A 11 10.77 12.10 21.47
CA GLU A 11 10.45 13.07 22.52
C GLU A 11 10.47 12.45 23.92
N ARG A 12 10.01 11.20 24.05
CA ARG A 12 9.96 10.47 25.33
C ARG A 12 11.23 9.66 25.64
N GLY A 13 12.13 9.52 24.68
CA GLY A 13 13.35 8.71 24.73
C GLY A 13 14.59 9.37 25.32
N VAL A 14 14.46 10.62 25.80
CA VAL A 14 15.59 11.45 26.24
C VAL A 14 16.43 10.77 27.33
N GLU A 15 15.80 10.06 28.27
CA GLU A 15 16.52 9.34 29.33
C GLU A 15 17.36 8.18 28.78
N THR A 16 16.84 7.44 27.81
CA THR A 16 17.57 6.38 27.12
C THR A 16 18.76 6.95 26.34
N PHE A 17 18.59 8.09 25.67
CA PHE A 17 19.70 8.75 24.98
C PHE A 17 20.80 9.23 25.95
N ARG A 18 20.43 9.79 27.11
CA ARG A 18 21.40 10.14 28.17
C ARG A 18 22.11 8.90 28.72
N ALA A 19 21.40 7.79 28.87
CA ALA A 19 22.01 6.52 29.25
C ALA A 19 23.00 6.04 28.18
N LEU A 20 22.69 6.15 26.89
CA LEU A 20 23.59 5.73 25.81
C LEU A 20 24.79 6.67 25.59
N ALA A 21 24.69 7.95 25.99
CA ALA A 21 25.75 8.95 25.92
C ALA A 21 26.89 8.69 26.94
N SER A 22 27.46 7.48 26.96
CA SER A 22 28.64 7.10 27.74
C SER A 22 29.37 5.93 27.09
N ASP A 23 30.66 6.13 26.80
CA ASP A 23 31.52 5.11 26.20
C ASP A 23 31.57 3.82 27.02
N THR A 24 31.64 3.94 28.35
CA THR A 24 31.66 2.79 29.25
C THR A 24 30.38 1.97 29.15
N ARG A 25 29.20 2.62 29.09
CA ARG A 25 27.93 1.91 28.96
C ARG A 25 27.77 1.26 27.58
N MET A 26 28.24 1.91 26.53
CA MET A 26 28.28 1.31 25.19
C MET A 26 29.19 0.08 25.13
N ARG A 27 30.34 0.12 25.82
CA ARG A 27 31.25 -1.04 25.94
C ARG A 27 30.60 -2.19 26.72
N ILE A 28 29.85 -1.89 27.79
CA ILE A 28 29.09 -2.89 28.54
C ILE A 28 28.00 -3.52 27.67
N LEU A 29 27.19 -2.74 26.95
CA LEU A 29 26.14 -3.26 26.07
C LEU A 29 26.71 -4.15 24.97
N ARG A 30 27.82 -3.74 24.33
CA ARG A 30 28.52 -4.57 23.33
C ARG A 30 29.01 -5.90 23.92
N LEU A 31 29.52 -5.88 25.14
CA LEU A 31 29.98 -7.08 25.84
C LEU A 31 28.81 -8.03 26.14
N LEU A 32 27.67 -7.49 26.59
CA LEU A 32 26.45 -8.27 26.84
C LEU A 32 25.79 -8.79 25.56
N GLY A 33 25.98 -8.10 24.42
CA GLY A 33 25.56 -8.60 23.11
C GLY A 33 26.30 -9.86 22.65
N SER A 34 27.44 -10.20 23.28
CA SER A 34 28.16 -11.46 23.05
C SER A 34 27.73 -12.61 23.97
N GLY A 35 26.84 -12.33 24.93
CA GLY A 35 26.33 -13.30 25.89
C GLY A 35 26.24 -12.76 27.33
N ASP A 36 25.41 -13.42 28.12
CA ASP A 36 25.07 -13.05 29.50
C ASP A 36 26.25 -13.18 30.45
N ARG A 37 26.46 -12.16 31.29
CA ARG A 37 27.60 -12.06 32.21
C ARG A 37 27.19 -11.53 33.57
N ASN A 38 27.97 -11.87 34.60
CA ASN A 38 27.84 -11.25 35.92
C ASN A 38 28.70 -9.96 36.03
N ILE A 39 28.47 -9.19 37.09
CA ILE A 39 29.17 -7.91 37.34
C ILE A 39 30.71 -8.09 37.42
N VAL A 40 31.17 -9.21 37.99
CA VAL A 40 32.61 -9.49 38.18
C VAL A 40 33.28 -9.73 36.83
N GLU A 41 32.66 -10.52 35.97
CA GLU A 41 33.12 -10.82 34.60
C GLU A 41 33.16 -9.57 33.73
N ILE A 42 32.15 -8.70 33.84
CA ILE A 42 32.10 -7.41 33.13
C ILE A 42 33.26 -6.50 33.61
N GLY A 43 33.48 -6.43 34.93
CA GLY A 43 34.58 -5.66 35.51
C GLY A 43 35.94 -6.14 35.03
N ALA A 44 36.18 -7.45 35.05
CA ALA A 44 37.41 -8.06 34.56
C ALA A 44 37.64 -7.80 33.07
N ALA A 45 36.60 -7.97 32.24
CA ALA A 45 36.70 -7.78 30.78
C ALA A 45 36.96 -6.32 30.36
N LEU A 46 36.48 -5.35 31.14
CA LEU A 46 36.59 -3.92 30.81
C LEU A 46 37.68 -3.18 31.59
N GLY A 47 38.32 -3.83 32.58
CA GLY A 47 39.31 -3.23 33.45
C GLY A 47 38.71 -2.23 34.45
N LEU A 48 37.49 -2.50 34.93
CA LEU A 48 36.72 -1.60 35.78
C LEU A 48 36.50 -2.18 37.18
N ALA A 49 36.55 -1.32 38.20
CA ALA A 49 36.19 -1.70 39.56
C ALA A 49 34.69 -2.05 39.67
N GLN A 50 34.35 -3.05 40.49
CA GLN A 50 32.97 -3.53 40.64
C GLN A 50 31.94 -2.44 41.02
N PRO A 51 32.23 -1.47 41.91
CA PRO A 51 31.28 -0.40 42.22
C PRO A 51 30.94 0.46 40.99
N THR A 52 31.92 0.69 40.12
CA THR A 52 31.75 1.45 38.87
C THR A 52 30.86 0.70 37.89
N VAL A 53 31.09 -0.60 37.70
CA VAL A 53 30.23 -1.44 36.85
C VAL A 53 28.80 -1.45 37.38
N THR A 54 28.61 -1.63 38.68
CA THR A 54 27.28 -1.66 39.32
C THR A 54 26.49 -0.38 39.02
N LYS A 55 27.13 0.79 39.13
CA LYS A 55 26.49 2.08 38.83
C LYS A 55 26.08 2.20 37.35
N HIS A 56 26.92 1.75 36.43
CA HIS A 56 26.58 1.74 35.01
C HIS A 56 25.43 0.78 34.69
N MET A 57 25.42 -0.39 35.34
CA MET A 57 24.36 -1.39 35.18
C MET A 57 23.02 -0.90 35.68
N GLN A 58 22.97 -0.20 36.82
CA GLN A 58 21.74 0.41 37.34
C GLN A 58 21.13 1.41 36.34
N VAL A 59 21.95 2.27 35.72
CA VAL A 59 21.46 3.22 34.71
C VAL A 59 20.90 2.50 33.50
N LEU A 60 21.57 1.45 33.02
CA LEU A 60 21.11 0.66 31.87
C LEU A 60 19.86 -0.17 32.17
N GLU A 61 19.73 -0.67 33.40
CA GLU A 61 18.56 -1.40 33.91
C GLU A 61 17.34 -0.46 34.04
N GLN A 62 17.54 0.77 34.52
CA GLN A 62 16.48 1.79 34.65
C GLN A 62 15.83 2.14 33.31
N VAL A 63 16.63 2.27 32.24
CA VAL A 63 16.10 2.55 30.88
C VAL A 63 15.72 1.29 30.11
N GLY A 64 15.73 0.11 30.76
CA GLY A 64 15.29 -1.15 30.19
C GLY A 64 16.20 -1.72 29.09
N LEU A 65 17.44 -1.27 28.96
CA LEU A 65 18.39 -1.81 27.96
C LEU A 65 19.03 -3.12 28.42
N VAL A 66 19.08 -3.35 29.73
CA VAL A 66 19.66 -4.53 30.35
C VAL A 66 18.67 -5.10 31.36
N VAL A 67 18.56 -6.42 31.39
CA VAL A 67 17.83 -7.15 32.43
C VAL A 67 18.82 -7.91 33.27
N CYS A 68 18.67 -7.86 34.59
CA CYS A 68 19.49 -8.64 35.49
C CYS A 68 18.64 -9.50 36.41
N GLU A 69 18.98 -10.78 36.51
CA GLU A 69 18.26 -11.78 37.29
C GLU A 69 19.21 -12.46 38.28
N TYR A 70 18.71 -12.85 39.45
CA TYR A 70 19.48 -13.63 40.42
C TYR A 70 19.38 -15.11 40.07
N MET A 71 20.53 -15.72 39.81
CA MET A 71 20.64 -17.13 39.43
C MET A 71 21.64 -17.88 40.32
N PRO A 72 21.43 -19.19 40.57
CA PRO A 72 22.44 -20.03 41.19
C PRO A 72 23.73 -20.06 40.36
N GLY A 73 24.89 -19.90 41.01
CA GLY A 73 26.22 -19.94 40.41
C GLY A 73 27.20 -20.78 41.21
N ALA A 74 28.42 -20.94 40.69
CA ALA A 74 29.46 -21.78 41.28
C ALA A 74 29.87 -21.39 42.72
N GLN A 75 29.61 -20.14 43.14
CA GLN A 75 29.90 -19.61 44.48
C GLN A 75 28.66 -19.00 45.16
N GLY A 76 27.48 -19.58 44.93
CA GLY A 76 26.20 -19.10 45.49
C GLY A 76 25.38 -18.28 44.49
N MET A 77 24.44 -17.47 44.98
CA MET A 77 23.56 -16.67 44.11
C MET A 77 24.34 -15.54 43.44
N GLN A 78 24.22 -15.41 42.12
CA GLN A 78 24.86 -14.35 41.33
C GLN A 78 23.84 -13.53 40.55
N LYS A 79 24.04 -12.21 40.46
CA LYS A 79 23.25 -11.33 39.59
C LYS A 79 23.80 -11.43 38.18
N ARG A 80 23.08 -12.14 37.31
CA ARG A 80 23.44 -12.36 35.91
C ARG A 80 22.69 -11.37 35.05
N CYS A 81 23.40 -10.69 34.17
CA CYS A 81 22.86 -9.61 33.36
C CYS A 81 22.94 -9.96 31.89
N ARG A 82 21.88 -9.59 31.17
CA ARG A 82 21.70 -9.85 29.74
C ARG A 82 21.18 -8.62 29.04
N LEU A 83 21.44 -8.54 27.75
CA LEU A 83 20.87 -7.50 26.92
C LEU A 83 19.35 -7.71 26.78
N ASN A 84 18.56 -6.65 26.89
CA ASN A 84 17.10 -6.75 26.72
C ASN A 84 16.69 -6.77 25.24
N ALA A 85 17.43 -6.05 24.39
CA ALA A 85 17.23 -6.01 22.95
C ALA A 85 18.54 -5.71 22.20
N GLU A 86 18.70 -6.34 21.04
CA GLU A 86 19.90 -6.20 20.21
C GLU A 86 19.88 -4.93 19.35
N ARG A 87 18.69 -4.36 19.14
CA ARG A 87 18.49 -3.17 18.32
C ARG A 87 17.58 -2.17 19.00
N LEU A 88 17.89 -0.90 18.78
CA LEU A 88 17.07 0.23 19.14
C LEU A 88 16.56 0.90 17.87
N LEU A 89 15.26 1.10 17.78
CA LEU A 89 14.64 1.90 16.74
C LEU A 89 14.22 3.24 17.34
N ILE A 90 14.61 4.34 16.70
CA ILE A 90 14.28 5.68 17.17
C ILE A 90 13.39 6.36 16.14
N SER A 91 12.20 6.76 16.58
CA SER A 91 11.23 7.48 15.78
C SER A 91 11.33 8.98 16.09
N LEU A 92 11.77 9.78 15.11
CA LEU A 92 12.03 11.23 15.26
C LEU A 92 10.97 12.12 14.58
N GLY A 93 10.00 11.52 13.88
CA GLY A 93 8.90 12.23 13.23
C GLY A 93 7.63 12.24 14.10
N PRO A 94 6.61 13.05 13.75
CA PRO A 94 5.30 12.97 14.39
C PRO A 94 4.73 11.55 14.25
N GLU A 95 3.84 11.16 15.18
CA GLU A 95 3.10 9.91 15.02
C GLU A 95 2.41 9.89 13.65
N PRO A 96 2.51 8.79 12.87
CA PRO A 96 1.87 8.73 11.57
C PRO A 96 0.38 8.95 11.74
N SER A 97 -0.15 9.95 11.05
CA SER A 97 -1.58 10.16 10.90
C SER A 97 -2.15 9.05 10.02
N LEU A 98 -3.48 8.89 10.03
CA LEU A 98 -4.19 7.98 9.09
C LEU A 98 -3.83 8.26 7.61
N ASP A 99 -3.28 9.43 7.31
CA ASP A 99 -2.84 9.86 5.99
C ASP A 99 -1.41 9.41 5.63
N ASP A 100 -0.61 8.89 6.59
CA ASP A 100 0.80 8.53 6.36
C ASP A 100 1.03 7.03 6.09
N CYS A 101 0.07 6.17 6.44
CA CYS A 101 0.12 4.71 6.24
C CYS A 101 -0.76 4.31 5.06
N ILE A 102 -0.27 4.58 3.85
CA ILE A 102 -0.93 4.26 2.58
C ILE A 102 -0.10 3.24 1.80
N GLU A 103 -0.75 2.15 1.39
CA GLU A 103 -0.24 1.24 0.35
C GLU A 103 -1.00 1.54 -0.94
N GLU A 104 -0.26 1.83 -2.02
CA GLU A 104 -0.83 2.12 -3.33
C GLU A 104 -0.51 1.00 -4.30
N VAL A 105 -1.53 0.50 -5.00
CA VAL A 105 -1.39 -0.54 -6.02
C VAL A 105 -2.07 -0.09 -7.29
N SER A 106 -1.30 -0.01 -8.37
CA SER A 106 -1.78 0.39 -9.70
C SER A 106 -1.99 -0.82 -10.61
N MET A 107 -3.07 -0.80 -11.40
CA MET A 107 -3.50 -1.88 -12.27
C MET A 107 -3.67 -1.37 -13.70
N PRO A 108 -2.83 -1.80 -14.66
CA PRO A 108 -2.97 -1.43 -16.06
C PRO A 108 -4.39 -1.67 -16.58
N VAL A 109 -4.91 -0.73 -17.38
CA VAL A 109 -6.29 -0.76 -17.91
C VAL A 109 -6.64 -2.12 -18.52
N GLY A 110 -5.69 -2.71 -19.26
CA GLY A 110 -5.84 -3.98 -19.92
C GLY A 110 -5.79 -5.25 -19.06
N LEU A 111 -5.29 -5.18 -17.82
CA LEU A 111 -5.05 -6.32 -16.93
C LEU A 111 -6.26 -6.66 -16.04
N TYR A 112 -7.47 -6.52 -16.57
CA TYR A 112 -8.67 -7.04 -15.91
C TYR A 112 -8.70 -8.57 -15.90
N THR A 113 -9.37 -9.11 -14.88
CA THR A 113 -9.64 -10.55 -14.74
C THR A 113 -10.89 -10.94 -15.53
N CYS A 114 -11.91 -10.07 -15.56
CA CYS A 114 -13.14 -10.28 -16.31
C CYS A 114 -13.59 -8.97 -16.99
N ALA A 115 -14.14 -9.07 -18.19
CA ALA A 115 -14.84 -8.00 -18.87
C ALA A 115 -16.12 -8.53 -19.52
N ARG A 116 -17.19 -7.74 -19.53
CA ARG A 116 -18.45 -8.06 -20.22
C ARG A 116 -18.81 -6.89 -21.13
N PRO A 117 -18.04 -6.66 -22.21
CA PRO A 117 -18.23 -5.50 -23.07
C PRO A 117 -19.52 -5.61 -23.89
N VAL A 118 -20.23 -4.49 -24.02
CA VAL A 118 -21.36 -4.31 -24.94
C VAL A 118 -20.99 -3.24 -25.97
N PRO A 119 -21.18 -3.49 -27.28
CA PRO A 119 -20.90 -2.50 -28.32
C PRO A 119 -21.76 -1.23 -28.21
N THR A 120 -21.27 -0.04 -28.60
CA THR A 120 -19.91 0.21 -29.14
C THR A 120 -18.83 -0.01 -28.10
N CYS A 121 -17.72 -0.64 -28.47
CA CYS A 121 -16.67 -1.03 -27.52
C CYS A 121 -15.30 -1.21 -28.17
N GLY A 122 -14.23 -1.07 -27.39
CA GLY A 122 -12.89 -1.34 -27.89
C GLY A 122 -11.77 -1.10 -26.90
N LEU A 123 -10.56 -1.27 -27.42
CA LEU A 123 -9.30 -1.16 -26.69
C LEU A 123 -8.29 -0.42 -27.55
N ALA A 124 -7.45 0.41 -26.93
CA ALA A 124 -6.31 1.06 -27.58
C ALA A 124 -5.08 1.05 -26.69
N ASN A 125 -3.90 0.91 -27.28
CA ASN A 125 -2.61 1.14 -26.64
C ASN A 125 -1.95 2.43 -27.17
N ALA A 126 -0.66 2.62 -26.89
CA ALA A 126 0.06 3.80 -27.36
C ALA A 126 0.27 3.81 -28.88
N GLU A 127 0.14 2.67 -29.57
CA GLU A 127 0.47 2.53 -30.98
C GLU A 127 -0.73 2.35 -31.91
N ARG A 128 -1.82 1.71 -31.45
CA ARG A 128 -2.98 1.34 -32.29
C ARG A 128 -4.22 0.93 -31.47
N VAL A 129 -5.31 0.72 -32.20
CA VAL A 129 -6.46 -0.05 -31.70
C VAL A 129 -6.04 -1.51 -31.55
N ILE A 130 -6.42 -2.14 -30.44
CA ILE A 130 -6.18 -3.56 -30.19
C ILE A 130 -7.40 -4.36 -30.67
N GLY A 131 -7.17 -5.33 -31.55
CA GLY A 131 -8.23 -6.16 -32.12
C GLY A 131 -9.11 -5.39 -33.12
N PHE A 132 -10.41 -5.62 -33.04
CA PHE A 132 -11.42 -5.00 -33.89
C PHE A 132 -12.37 -4.13 -33.06
N LEU A 133 -12.73 -2.97 -33.60
CA LEU A 133 -13.73 -2.07 -33.04
C LEU A 133 -15.09 -2.76 -32.97
N ASP A 134 -15.82 -2.50 -31.89
CA ASP A 134 -17.18 -2.97 -31.62
C ASP A 134 -17.33 -4.49 -31.57
N GLU A 135 -16.21 -5.21 -31.41
CA GLU A 135 -16.19 -6.66 -31.29
C GLU A 135 -15.80 -7.07 -29.86
N PRO A 136 -16.74 -7.61 -29.05
CA PRO A 136 -16.49 -8.07 -27.68
C PRO A 136 -15.30 -9.03 -27.54
N GLN A 137 -15.02 -9.83 -28.57
CA GLN A 137 -13.90 -10.78 -28.58
C GLN A 137 -12.53 -10.09 -28.43
N SER A 138 -12.40 -8.83 -28.85
CA SER A 138 -11.16 -8.04 -28.73
C SER A 138 -10.68 -7.90 -27.27
N PHE A 139 -11.61 -7.92 -26.30
CA PHE A 139 -11.30 -7.88 -24.86
C PHE A 139 -10.62 -9.15 -24.33
N TYR A 140 -10.51 -10.20 -25.14
CA TYR A 140 -9.79 -11.43 -24.77
C TYR A 140 -8.49 -11.60 -25.55
N HIS A 141 -8.16 -10.65 -26.42
CA HIS A 141 -6.92 -10.69 -27.18
C HIS A 141 -5.71 -10.55 -26.24
N PRO A 142 -4.63 -11.34 -26.39
CA PRO A 142 -3.47 -11.27 -25.48
C PRO A 142 -2.82 -9.88 -25.42
N GLU A 143 -2.83 -9.14 -26.54
CA GLU A 143 -2.33 -7.76 -26.62
C GLU A 143 -3.12 -6.79 -25.72
N ARG A 144 -4.29 -7.17 -25.18
CA ARG A 144 -5.00 -6.35 -24.19
C ARG A 144 -4.09 -5.93 -23.03
N ALA A 145 -3.06 -6.70 -22.70
CA ALA A 145 -2.10 -6.34 -21.65
C ALA A 145 -1.38 -4.99 -21.88
N SER A 146 -1.31 -4.48 -23.11
CA SER A 146 -0.77 -3.15 -23.42
C SER A 146 -1.83 -2.05 -23.47
N ALA A 147 -3.11 -2.36 -23.28
CA ALA A 147 -4.18 -1.38 -23.39
C ALA A 147 -4.01 -0.25 -22.36
N ARG A 148 -4.16 0.98 -22.85
CA ARG A 148 -4.14 2.24 -22.10
C ARG A 148 -5.50 2.94 -22.10
N LEU A 149 -6.39 2.52 -22.99
CA LEU A 149 -7.78 2.96 -23.05
C LEU A 149 -8.66 1.75 -23.31
N LEU A 150 -9.79 1.68 -22.60
CA LEU A 150 -10.90 0.79 -22.93
C LEU A 150 -12.21 1.57 -22.89
N TRP A 151 -13.17 1.14 -23.69
CA TRP A 151 -14.50 1.74 -23.73
C TRP A 151 -15.57 0.70 -24.04
N MET A 152 -16.79 0.95 -23.56
CA MET A 152 -17.97 0.16 -23.89
C MET A 152 -19.26 0.95 -23.63
N ALA A 153 -20.29 0.74 -24.45
CA ALA A 153 -21.59 1.40 -24.33
C ALA A 153 -22.43 0.90 -23.14
N ASP A 154 -22.15 -0.31 -22.68
CA ASP A 154 -22.68 -0.91 -21.45
C ASP A 154 -21.74 -2.06 -21.03
N GLY A 155 -21.91 -2.56 -19.81
CA GLY A 155 -21.16 -3.69 -19.29
C GLY A 155 -20.34 -3.36 -18.06
N VAL A 156 -19.39 -4.24 -17.77
CA VAL A 156 -18.52 -4.16 -16.59
C VAL A 156 -17.12 -4.68 -16.88
N VAL A 157 -16.14 -4.13 -16.16
CA VAL A 157 -14.77 -4.61 -16.10
C VAL A 157 -14.41 -4.86 -14.63
N GLU A 158 -13.75 -5.99 -14.35
CA GLU A 158 -13.33 -6.40 -13.02
C GLU A 158 -11.82 -6.59 -12.94
N TYR A 159 -11.21 -5.90 -11.98
CA TYR A 159 -9.80 -5.95 -11.65
C TYR A 159 -9.59 -6.67 -10.32
N MET A 160 -8.47 -7.39 -10.22
CA MET A 160 -8.10 -8.09 -8.99
C MET A 160 -6.80 -7.51 -8.45
N PHE A 161 -6.88 -6.75 -7.37
CA PHE A 161 -5.73 -6.15 -6.74
C PHE A 161 -5.17 -7.06 -5.64
N PRO A 162 -3.84 -7.20 -5.54
CA PRO A 162 -3.22 -7.88 -4.42
C PRO A 162 -3.37 -7.04 -3.14
N ASN A 163 -3.69 -7.69 -2.03
CA ASN A 163 -3.53 -7.11 -0.69
C ASN A 163 -2.26 -7.68 -0.05
N THR A 164 -1.19 -6.91 0.00
CA THR A 164 0.07 -7.38 0.60
C THR A 164 0.20 -7.02 2.08
N LEU A 165 -0.79 -6.30 2.64
CA LEU A 165 -0.77 -5.86 4.03
C LEU A 165 -0.76 -7.07 4.99
N PRO A 166 0.18 -7.11 5.95
CA PRO A 166 0.21 -8.15 6.97
C PRO A 166 -1.06 -8.17 7.82
N SER A 167 -1.40 -9.33 8.39
CA SER A 167 -2.53 -9.48 9.34
C SER A 167 -2.41 -8.63 10.61
N SER A 168 -1.23 -8.08 10.91
CA SER A 168 -1.02 -7.10 11.99
C SER A 168 -1.52 -5.70 11.65
N MET A 169 -1.85 -5.42 10.39
CA MET A 169 -2.45 -4.17 9.94
C MET A 169 -3.97 -4.32 9.79
N GLN A 170 -4.68 -3.21 10.00
CA GLN A 170 -6.10 -3.06 9.74
C GLN A 170 -6.27 -1.98 8.70
N ILE A 171 -6.95 -2.32 7.60
CA ILE A 171 -7.35 -1.34 6.60
C ILE A 171 -8.53 -0.56 7.17
N VAL A 172 -8.45 0.77 7.11
CA VAL A 172 -9.45 1.70 7.68
C VAL A 172 -10.16 2.51 6.60
N ARG A 173 -9.55 2.64 5.42
CA ARG A 173 -10.16 3.22 4.23
C ARG A 173 -9.54 2.60 2.97
N LEU A 174 -10.38 2.34 1.98
CA LEU A 174 -9.96 2.00 0.63
C LEU A 174 -10.40 3.13 -0.31
N GLU A 175 -9.50 3.54 -1.20
CA GLU A 175 -9.82 4.40 -2.33
C GLU A 175 -9.58 3.65 -3.63
N TYR A 176 -10.42 3.87 -4.64
CA TYR A 176 -10.19 3.49 -6.02
C TYR A 176 -10.23 4.76 -6.88
N ALA A 177 -9.12 5.02 -7.58
CA ALA A 177 -8.93 6.19 -8.41
C ALA A 177 -8.75 5.79 -9.88
N ALA A 178 -9.50 6.43 -10.77
CA ALA A 178 -9.39 6.22 -12.21
C ALA A 178 -9.81 7.48 -12.98
N GLU A 179 -9.21 7.71 -14.15
CA GLU A 179 -9.72 8.67 -15.12
C GLU A 179 -10.83 8.02 -15.95
N VAL A 180 -12.04 8.57 -15.88
CA VAL A 180 -13.23 8.00 -16.54
C VAL A 180 -14.17 9.07 -17.12
N CYS A 181 -14.95 8.70 -18.11
CA CYS A 181 -16.10 9.48 -18.61
C CYS A 181 -17.14 8.56 -19.26
N ALA A 182 -18.24 9.12 -19.78
CA ALA A 182 -19.19 8.34 -20.57
C ALA A 182 -18.58 7.94 -21.92
N GLU A 183 -19.28 7.09 -22.66
CA GLU A 183 -18.90 6.58 -23.99
C GLU A 183 -20.06 6.77 -24.98
N CYS A 184 -19.77 7.35 -26.13
CA CYS A 184 -20.71 7.41 -27.24
C CYS A 184 -19.95 7.35 -28.58
N PRO A 185 -20.63 7.00 -29.69
CA PRO A 185 -20.05 7.16 -31.02
C PRO A 185 -19.56 8.61 -31.24
N ASP A 186 -18.35 8.75 -31.74
CA ASP A 186 -17.59 10.01 -31.79
C ASP A 186 -17.31 10.59 -30.39
N TYR A 187 -17.89 11.75 -30.06
CA TYR A 187 -17.95 12.30 -28.72
C TYR A 187 -19.21 13.17 -28.58
N ASN A 188 -19.74 13.23 -27.36
CA ASN A 188 -20.85 14.09 -27.00
C ASN A 188 -20.73 14.47 -25.52
N ASN A 189 -20.39 15.73 -25.28
CA ASN A 189 -20.20 16.28 -23.94
C ASN A 189 -21.51 16.33 -23.12
N ASP A 190 -22.67 16.13 -23.76
CA ASP A 190 -24.01 16.07 -23.16
C ASP A 190 -24.63 14.65 -23.34
N TYR A 191 -23.90 13.62 -22.91
CA TYR A 191 -24.31 12.21 -23.01
C TYR A 191 -24.07 11.47 -21.69
N PRO A 192 -24.95 11.65 -20.70
CA PRO A 192 -24.66 11.22 -19.33
C PRO A 192 -24.62 9.70 -19.17
N SER A 193 -23.80 9.24 -18.24
CA SER A 193 -23.73 7.82 -17.87
C SER A 193 -23.52 7.63 -16.38
N ASP A 194 -24.28 6.72 -15.78
CA ASP A 194 -24.17 6.35 -14.37
C ASP A 194 -23.10 5.25 -14.20
N ILE A 195 -21.88 5.65 -13.85
CA ILE A 195 -20.72 4.76 -13.68
C ILE A 195 -20.64 4.33 -12.21
N THR A 196 -20.76 3.03 -11.97
CA THR A 196 -20.81 2.45 -10.63
C THR A 196 -19.55 1.64 -10.33
N VAL A 197 -19.05 1.73 -9.10
CA VAL A 197 -17.94 0.91 -8.59
C VAL A 197 -18.42 -0.02 -7.48
N TRP A 198 -17.99 -1.28 -7.57
CA TRP A 198 -18.16 -2.29 -6.54
C TRP A 198 -16.80 -2.78 -6.05
N VAL A 199 -16.68 -3.00 -4.75
CA VAL A 199 -15.50 -3.60 -4.13
C VAL A 199 -15.95 -4.87 -3.42
N ASN A 200 -15.35 -6.02 -3.77
CA ASN A 200 -15.75 -7.34 -3.28
C ASN A 200 -17.28 -7.54 -3.37
N ASP A 201 -17.84 -7.26 -4.55
CA ASP A 201 -19.27 -7.30 -4.88
C ASP A 201 -20.20 -6.33 -4.12
N VAL A 202 -19.67 -5.53 -3.19
CA VAL A 202 -20.44 -4.50 -2.48
C VAL A 202 -20.39 -3.18 -3.24
N GLU A 203 -21.54 -2.56 -3.46
CA GLU A 203 -21.67 -1.29 -4.17
C GLU A 203 -21.15 -0.11 -3.33
N VAL A 204 -20.05 0.49 -3.78
CA VAL A 204 -19.44 1.65 -3.12
C VAL A 204 -20.15 2.93 -3.53
N GLY A 205 -20.42 3.11 -4.83
CA GLY A 205 -21.14 4.30 -5.27
C GLY A 205 -21.23 4.46 -6.77
N THR A 206 -22.17 5.31 -7.18
CA THR A 206 -22.39 5.70 -8.57
C THR A 206 -22.00 7.16 -8.77
N TRP A 207 -21.25 7.43 -9.83
CA TRP A 207 -20.98 8.78 -10.33
C TRP A 207 -21.65 8.95 -11.69
N THR A 208 -22.44 10.02 -11.88
CA THR A 208 -23.01 10.35 -13.19
C THR A 208 -22.00 11.21 -13.96
N ALA A 209 -21.36 10.61 -14.96
CA ALA A 209 -20.56 11.34 -15.93
C ALA A 209 -21.45 12.29 -16.74
N PRO A 210 -21.00 13.51 -17.05
CA PRO A 210 -21.80 14.45 -17.84
C PRO A 210 -21.89 14.08 -19.33
N GLY A 211 -20.85 13.42 -19.86
CA GLY A 211 -20.71 13.12 -21.28
C GLY A 211 -19.45 12.36 -21.62
N ASP A 212 -19.33 12.05 -22.91
CA ASP A 212 -18.13 11.58 -23.58
C ASP A 212 -17.28 12.80 -23.94
N LEU A 213 -16.14 12.96 -23.26
CA LEU A 213 -15.41 14.21 -23.24
C LEU A 213 -14.42 14.30 -24.40
N GLY A 214 -14.81 15.10 -25.40
CA GLY A 214 -14.03 15.34 -26.62
C GLY A 214 -13.93 16.81 -27.00
N GLY A 215 -13.58 17.08 -28.27
CA GLY A 215 -13.44 18.44 -28.83
C GLY A 215 -12.17 19.20 -28.45
N LYS A 216 -11.47 18.79 -27.38
CA LYS A 216 -10.11 19.21 -27.07
C LYS A 216 -9.22 17.98 -26.95
N ARG A 217 -8.08 17.97 -27.63
CA ARG A 217 -7.15 16.83 -27.57
C ARG A 217 -6.66 16.58 -26.15
N GLY A 218 -6.71 15.32 -25.72
CA GLY A 218 -6.17 14.88 -24.44
C GLY A 218 -4.67 15.11 -24.37
N ARG A 219 -4.18 15.52 -23.19
CA ARG A 219 -2.78 15.94 -23.02
C ARG A 219 -1.78 14.83 -23.35
N LEU A 220 -2.16 13.58 -23.11
CA LEU A 220 -1.29 12.41 -23.25
C LEU A 220 -1.63 11.56 -24.48
N ASN A 221 -2.68 11.90 -25.22
CA ASN A 221 -3.16 11.06 -26.31
C ASN A 221 -2.08 10.87 -27.40
N PRO A 222 -1.87 9.63 -27.87
CA PRO A 222 -0.85 9.35 -28.87
C PRO A 222 -1.21 10.03 -30.20
N PRO A 223 -0.23 10.39 -31.05
CA PRO A 223 -0.46 11.16 -32.28
C PRO A 223 -1.47 10.53 -33.25
N TRP A 224 -1.56 9.20 -33.29
CA TRP A 224 -2.45 8.48 -34.19
C TRP A 224 -3.92 8.48 -33.73
N TRP A 225 -4.19 8.80 -32.44
CA TRP A 225 -5.55 8.85 -31.93
C TRP A 225 -6.33 9.98 -32.59
N SER A 226 -7.51 9.64 -33.12
CA SER A 226 -8.37 10.56 -33.86
C SER A 226 -8.99 11.60 -32.92
N ASP A 227 -9.05 12.86 -33.36
CA ASP A 227 -9.68 13.96 -32.61
C ASP A 227 -11.22 13.84 -32.53
N HIS A 228 -11.81 12.93 -33.31
CA HIS A 228 -13.24 12.64 -33.29
C HIS A 228 -13.65 11.64 -32.20
N MET A 229 -12.69 10.93 -31.60
CA MET A 229 -12.94 10.00 -30.50
C MET A 229 -12.96 10.73 -29.16
N THR A 230 -13.42 10.07 -28.09
CA THR A 230 -13.21 10.48 -26.71
C THR A 230 -11.74 10.84 -26.47
N GLN A 231 -11.50 11.99 -25.83
CA GLN A 231 -10.15 12.52 -25.68
C GLN A 231 -9.60 12.38 -24.25
N PHE A 232 -10.45 12.44 -23.23
CA PHE A 232 -10.02 12.37 -21.84
C PHE A 232 -11.20 12.04 -20.93
N GLY A 233 -10.91 11.76 -19.67
CA GLY A 233 -11.90 11.62 -18.62
C GLY A 233 -11.74 12.65 -17.51
N MET A 234 -12.49 12.44 -16.44
CA MET A 234 -12.30 13.11 -15.17
C MET A 234 -11.66 12.13 -14.19
N MET A 235 -10.64 12.56 -13.46
CA MET A 235 -10.12 11.78 -12.33
C MET A 235 -11.20 11.71 -11.25
N LYS A 236 -11.66 10.50 -10.96
CA LYS A 236 -12.66 10.22 -9.94
C LYS A 236 -12.05 9.35 -8.86
N VAL A 237 -12.47 9.58 -7.61
CA VAL A 237 -12.08 8.75 -6.48
C VAL A 237 -13.32 8.21 -5.79
N TRP A 238 -13.50 6.89 -5.82
CA TRP A 238 -14.46 6.19 -4.97
C TRP A 238 -13.74 5.79 -3.69
N SER A 239 -14.32 6.07 -2.53
CA SER A 239 -13.72 5.67 -1.26
C SER A 239 -14.73 5.05 -0.32
N VAL A 240 -14.28 4.14 0.53
CA VAL A 240 -15.08 3.47 1.54
C VAL A 240 -14.30 3.39 2.85
N ASP A 241 -14.95 3.78 3.94
CA ASP A 241 -14.41 3.76 5.30
C ASP A 241 -15.43 3.22 6.31
N ALA A 242 -15.18 3.40 7.61
CA ALA A 242 -16.08 2.93 8.67
C ALA A 242 -17.43 3.68 8.73
N SER A 243 -17.50 4.89 8.17
CA SER A 243 -18.67 5.76 8.21
C SER A 243 -19.55 5.68 6.95
N GLY A 244 -18.98 5.25 5.81
CA GLY A 244 -19.75 5.03 4.60
C GLY A 244 -18.89 4.98 3.34
N SER A 245 -19.54 5.19 2.20
CA SER A 245 -18.89 5.23 0.88
C SER A 245 -19.16 6.55 0.17
N TYR A 246 -18.18 7.00 -0.61
CA TYR A 246 -18.11 8.35 -1.16
C TYR A 246 -17.60 8.34 -2.61
N VAL A 247 -17.99 9.36 -3.36
CA VAL A 247 -17.39 9.75 -4.65
C VAL A 247 -16.85 11.16 -4.50
N ASP A 248 -15.53 11.33 -4.61
CA ASP A 248 -14.79 12.58 -4.36
C ASP A 248 -15.15 13.27 -3.03
N GLY A 249 -15.38 12.46 -1.99
CA GLY A 249 -15.77 12.92 -0.66
C GLY A 249 -17.25 13.27 -0.48
N LEU A 250 -18.08 13.19 -1.53
CA LEU A 250 -19.53 13.30 -1.42
C LEU A 250 -20.12 11.93 -1.11
N ALA A 251 -21.03 11.85 -0.13
CA ALA A 251 -21.66 10.59 0.27
C ALA A 251 -22.41 9.95 -0.91
N ALA A 252 -22.12 8.68 -1.16
CA ALA A 252 -22.65 7.93 -2.31
C ALA A 252 -23.45 6.70 -1.89
N SER A 253 -22.99 5.96 -0.87
CA SER A 253 -23.73 4.84 -0.31
C SER A 253 -23.43 4.68 1.19
N SER A 254 -24.25 3.90 1.90
CA SER A 254 -24.02 3.55 3.30
C SER A 254 -23.11 2.32 3.47
N ALA A 255 -22.49 1.83 2.39
CA ALA A 255 -21.60 0.68 2.46
C ALA A 255 -20.36 1.04 3.26
N THR A 256 -19.92 0.16 4.16
CA THR A 256 -18.76 0.40 5.02
C THR A 256 -17.62 -0.57 4.73
N ILE A 257 -16.43 -0.23 5.22
CA ILE A 257 -15.23 -1.06 5.06
C ILE A 257 -15.38 -2.47 5.66
N ASP A 258 -16.20 -2.62 6.70
CA ASP A 258 -16.50 -3.92 7.30
C ASP A 258 -17.38 -4.78 6.38
N GLN A 259 -18.30 -4.16 5.63
CA GLN A 259 -19.22 -4.85 4.73
C GLN A 259 -18.53 -5.34 3.46
N ILE A 260 -17.55 -4.58 2.93
CA ILE A 260 -16.76 -5.01 1.77
C ILE A 260 -15.80 -6.17 2.10
N GLY A 261 -15.59 -6.48 3.39
CA GLY A 261 -14.88 -7.68 3.83
C GLY A 261 -13.44 -7.79 3.33
N LEU A 262 -12.61 -6.75 3.54
CA LEU A 262 -11.19 -6.82 3.19
C LEU A 262 -10.44 -7.77 4.14
N GLU A 263 -10.06 -8.95 3.64
CA GLU A 263 -9.24 -9.91 4.38
C GLU A 263 -7.73 -9.62 4.17
N PRO A 264 -6.90 -9.67 5.23
CA PRO A 264 -5.46 -9.65 5.07
C PRO A 264 -4.98 -10.76 4.14
N HIS A 265 -4.07 -10.45 3.22
CA HIS A 265 -3.59 -11.38 2.17
C HIS A 265 -4.66 -11.90 1.20
N GLY A 266 -5.92 -11.47 1.33
CA GLY A 266 -6.99 -11.79 0.39
C GLY A 266 -6.96 -10.88 -0.84
N PRO A 267 -7.33 -11.37 -2.03
CA PRO A 267 -7.44 -10.51 -3.20
C PRO A 267 -8.59 -9.51 -3.05
N ILE A 268 -8.43 -8.32 -3.61
CA ILE A 268 -9.45 -7.26 -3.60
C ILE A 268 -10.03 -7.16 -5.01
N SER A 269 -11.29 -7.56 -5.18
CA SER A 269 -12.00 -7.35 -6.44
C SER A 269 -12.50 -5.91 -6.50
N VAL A 270 -12.20 -5.22 -7.59
CA VAL A 270 -12.79 -3.92 -7.94
C VAL A 270 -13.45 -4.05 -9.29
N ARG A 271 -14.77 -3.92 -9.32
CA ARG A 271 -15.57 -3.89 -10.54
C ARG A 271 -16.05 -2.48 -10.82
N ILE A 272 -15.98 -2.06 -12.07
CA ILE A 272 -16.47 -0.78 -12.58
C ILE A 272 -17.33 -1.01 -13.81
N GLY A 273 -18.41 -0.25 -13.95
CA GLY A 273 -19.22 -0.25 -15.17
C GLY A 273 -20.61 0.35 -14.96
N VAL A 274 -21.52 0.05 -15.88
CA VAL A 274 -22.90 0.55 -15.81
C VAL A 274 -23.76 -0.46 -15.06
N LYS A 275 -24.43 0.00 -14.01
CA LYS A 275 -25.30 -0.85 -13.18
C LYS A 275 -26.59 -1.19 -13.95
N SER A 276 -27.04 -2.44 -13.81
CA SER A 276 -28.34 -2.84 -14.35
C SER A 276 -29.47 -1.98 -13.76
N GLY A 277 -30.28 -1.37 -14.62
CA GLY A 277 -31.35 -0.45 -14.22
C GLY A 277 -30.88 0.97 -13.89
N ALA A 278 -29.64 1.34 -14.24
CA ALA A 278 -29.16 2.72 -14.20
C ALA A 278 -30.10 3.67 -14.95
N ARG A 279 -30.18 4.92 -14.48
CA ARG A 279 -31.03 5.94 -15.11
C ARG A 279 -30.43 6.42 -16.42
N HIS A 280 -29.11 6.60 -16.43
CA HIS A 280 -28.35 7.02 -17.61
C HIS A 280 -27.42 5.89 -18.03
N VAL A 281 -27.70 5.28 -19.19
CA VAL A 281 -26.91 4.20 -19.78
C VAL A 281 -26.14 4.78 -20.97
N GLY A 282 -25.03 5.45 -20.67
CA GLY A 282 -24.19 6.12 -21.66
C GLY A 282 -22.78 5.51 -21.71
N GLY A 283 -22.64 4.22 -21.38
CA GLY A 283 -21.36 3.54 -21.38
C GLY A 283 -20.28 4.14 -20.48
N PHE A 284 -19.04 3.73 -20.67
CA PHE A 284 -17.91 4.33 -19.98
C PHE A 284 -16.59 4.11 -20.72
N ASN A 285 -15.69 5.07 -20.51
CA ASN A 285 -14.28 5.00 -20.86
C ASN A 285 -13.45 4.85 -19.58
N ILE A 286 -12.36 4.07 -19.63
CA ILE A 286 -11.32 4.06 -18.60
C ILE A 286 -9.98 4.37 -19.26
N PHE A 287 -9.36 5.45 -18.81
CA PHE A 287 -8.05 5.89 -19.26
C PHE A 287 -6.97 5.41 -18.29
N GLY A 288 -5.83 5.04 -18.86
CA GLY A 288 -4.63 4.64 -18.17
C GLY A 288 -3.47 5.55 -18.54
N ARG A 289 -2.28 5.13 -18.13
CA ARG A 289 -1.04 5.87 -18.41
C ARG A 289 -0.86 6.12 -19.91
N GLU A 290 -0.28 7.28 -20.23
CA GLU A 290 -0.04 7.69 -21.63
C GLU A 290 -1.31 7.84 -22.49
N PHE A 291 -2.49 8.00 -21.87
CA PHE A 291 -3.75 8.33 -22.54
C PHE A 291 -4.57 9.29 -21.69
N GLY A 292 -5.43 10.10 -22.30
CA GLY A 292 -6.26 11.07 -21.58
C GLY A 292 -5.47 12.25 -21.04
N ASN A 293 -5.79 12.66 -19.81
CA ASN A 293 -5.19 13.82 -19.15
C ASN A 293 -4.32 13.47 -17.93
N TYR A 294 -4.45 12.26 -17.38
CA TYR A 294 -3.74 11.84 -16.18
C TYR A 294 -2.82 10.66 -16.53
N ASP A 295 -1.53 10.78 -16.23
CA ASP A 295 -0.58 9.68 -16.46
C ASP A 295 -0.68 8.64 -15.33
N GLN A 296 -1.86 8.01 -15.21
CA GLN A 296 -2.18 7.11 -14.11
C GLN A 296 -3.11 6.00 -14.59
N ASP A 297 -2.76 4.76 -14.27
CA ASP A 297 -3.68 3.62 -14.43
C ASP A 297 -4.71 3.60 -13.28
N PRO A 298 -5.78 2.80 -13.38
CA PRO A 298 -6.65 2.50 -12.25
C PRO A 298 -5.85 2.06 -11.03
N THR A 299 -6.08 2.70 -9.89
CA THR A 299 -5.24 2.52 -8.71
C THR A 299 -6.09 2.40 -7.47
N ILE A 300 -5.73 1.47 -6.58
CA ILE A 300 -6.26 1.46 -5.22
C ILE A 300 -5.27 2.09 -4.25
N ARG A 301 -5.81 2.75 -3.22
CA ARG A 301 -5.06 3.17 -2.03
C ARG A 301 -5.68 2.54 -0.80
N LEU A 302 -4.88 1.81 -0.05
CA LEU A 302 -5.26 1.20 1.22
C LEU A 302 -4.66 2.05 2.33
N HIS A 303 -5.51 2.77 3.06
CA HIS A 303 -5.12 3.40 4.31
C HIS A 303 -5.22 2.35 5.41
N TYR A 304 -4.18 2.22 6.22
CA TYR A 304 -4.14 1.20 7.26
C TYR A 304 -3.49 1.70 8.54
N VAL A 305 -3.82 1.04 9.65
CA VAL A 305 -3.22 1.26 10.96
C VAL A 305 -2.79 -0.08 11.56
N PRO A 306 -1.84 -0.11 12.49
CA PRO A 306 -1.59 -1.30 13.29
C PRO A 306 -2.88 -1.72 14.02
N ARG A 307 -3.21 -3.01 13.97
CA ARG A 307 -4.29 -3.58 14.79
C ARG A 307 -3.98 -3.35 16.27
N ALA A 308 -5.01 -3.13 17.08
CA ALA A 308 -4.86 -3.04 18.53
C ALA A 308 -4.13 -4.29 19.07
N GLY A 309 -2.93 -4.09 19.64
CA GLY A 309 -2.07 -5.16 20.16
C GLY A 309 -0.94 -5.61 19.23
N ALA A 310 -0.85 -5.08 18.00
CA ALA A 310 0.29 -5.29 17.11
C ALA A 310 1.34 -4.18 17.29
N SER A 311 2.61 -4.55 17.47
CA SER A 311 3.73 -3.60 17.42
C SER A 311 3.77 -2.89 16.07
N ARG A 312 4.02 -1.58 16.09
CA ARG A 312 3.95 -0.68 14.92
C ARG A 312 4.91 -1.11 13.80
N CYS A 313 4.46 -1.02 12.55
CA CYS A 313 5.24 -1.44 11.39
C CYS A 313 6.36 -0.44 11.07
N VAL A 314 7.59 -0.94 11.03
CA VAL A 314 8.73 -0.27 10.41
C VAL A 314 8.65 -0.52 8.90
N ARG A 315 8.63 0.52 8.08
CA ARG A 315 8.76 0.38 6.62
C ARG A 315 10.12 -0.27 6.30
N SER A 316 10.12 -1.45 5.70
CA SER A 316 11.30 -2.02 5.06
C SER A 316 11.52 -1.31 3.72
N GLY A 317 12.51 -0.42 3.68
CA GLY A 317 12.99 0.19 2.44
C GLY A 317 13.53 -0.91 1.51
N ASN A 318 13.02 -0.88 0.29
CA ASN A 318 13.42 -1.73 -0.83
C ASN A 318 14.88 -1.43 -1.20
N ASN A 319 15.82 -2.33 -0.91
CA ASN A 319 17.16 -2.31 -1.49
C ASN A 319 17.20 -3.35 -2.62
N GLY A 320 17.12 -2.87 -3.85
CA GLY A 320 17.53 -3.63 -5.01
C GLY A 320 19.03 -3.92 -4.93
N SER A 321 19.37 -5.21 -4.96
CA SER A 321 20.70 -5.68 -5.29
C SER A 321 20.54 -6.89 -6.20
N GLU A 322 20.95 -6.71 -7.45
CA GLU A 322 21.01 -7.71 -8.52
C GLU A 322 21.68 -9.01 -8.03
N PRO A 323 21.19 -10.20 -8.43
CA PRO A 323 22.00 -11.40 -8.36
C PRO A 323 22.92 -11.46 -9.58
N GLY A 324 24.23 -11.29 -9.33
CA GLY A 324 25.28 -11.57 -10.30
C GLY A 324 25.23 -13.02 -10.75
N PHE A 325 25.18 -13.22 -12.06
CA PHE A 325 25.39 -14.51 -12.71
C PHE A 325 26.81 -15.02 -12.40
N MET A 326 26.91 -16.17 -11.72
CA MET A 326 28.11 -17.01 -11.73
C MET A 326 27.93 -18.07 -12.80
N GLU A 327 28.69 -17.94 -13.89
CA GLU A 327 29.01 -19.05 -14.77
C GLU A 327 29.84 -20.08 -13.99
N GLY A 328 29.29 -21.29 -13.86
CA GLY A 328 30.00 -22.47 -13.38
C GLY A 328 30.07 -23.49 -14.50
N GLU A 329 31.24 -23.61 -15.11
CA GLU A 329 31.66 -24.80 -15.84
C GLU A 329 31.57 -26.04 -14.93
N HIS A 330 30.94 -27.12 -15.41
CA HIS A 330 31.58 -28.43 -15.51
C HIS A 330 30.61 -29.52 -16.01
N ARG A 331 30.99 -30.10 -17.16
CA ARG A 331 30.76 -31.46 -17.67
C ARG A 331 29.34 -31.91 -18.03
#